data_AF-A0A524FDQ8-F1
#
_entry.id   AF-A0A524FDQ8-F1
#
_cell.length_a   1.000
_cell.length_b   1.000
_cell.length_c   1.000
_cell.angle_alpha   90.00
_cell.angle_beta   90.00
_cell.angle_gamma   90.00
#
_symmetry.space_group_name_H-M   'P 1'
#
loop_
_entity.id
_entity.type
_entity.pdbx_description
1 polymer ?
#
loop_
_entity_poly.entity_id
_entity_poly.type
_entity_poly.pdbx_seq_one_letter_code
_entity_poly.pdbx_strand_id
1 'polypeptide(L)'
;MPKRELTEAEKKHTKIALRLAIFFACLILIDFLLISIFFSWRDWVAVFVFSLLFIVPGYISNAAMVIVGGGKPIDGGRTFRDGRRILGDNKTWSGLIKGPLYIGIPISIGLFCLLLVLWPNIVNVPMTGIKNNHYKIYNDIVYYQYYFIGGSFPFGFLSIIIRIVLCSYGAALGDLVGSFLKRRFDVESGAPFWVIDQLDFAVFAILFVSIPAFIFPNLFWVPDIYMIILLLILTPSVSIIANTVAYIGGLKDVPW
;
A
#
# COMPACT_ATOMS: atom_id res chain seq x y z
N MET A 1 -1.86 12.82 30.31
CA MET A 1 -3.09 12.17 30.83
C MET A 1 -2.75 10.73 31.16
N PRO A 2 -3.20 10.18 32.31
CA PRO A 2 -3.00 8.76 32.60
C PRO A 2 -3.73 7.92 31.53
N LYS A 3 -3.07 6.86 31.05
CA LYS A 3 -3.65 5.95 30.04
C LYS A 3 -4.87 5.25 30.62
N ARG A 4 -5.93 5.13 29.82
CA ARG A 4 -7.12 4.31 30.15
C ARG A 4 -6.68 2.88 30.44
N GLU A 5 -7.30 2.25 31.43
CA GLU A 5 -7.09 0.81 31.66
C GLU A 5 -7.57 0.01 30.45
N LEU A 6 -6.70 -0.86 29.96
CA LEU A 6 -7.01 -1.76 28.85
C LEU A 6 -7.80 -2.97 29.35
N THR A 7 -8.79 -3.39 28.58
CA THR A 7 -9.47 -4.68 28.74
C THR A 7 -8.50 -5.85 28.53
N GLU A 8 -8.85 -7.04 29.01
CA GLU A 8 -8.02 -8.24 28.81
C GLU A 8 -7.81 -8.59 27.32
N ALA A 9 -8.82 -8.35 26.49
CA ALA A 9 -8.72 -8.51 25.04
C ALA A 9 -7.71 -7.50 24.43
N GLU A 10 -7.77 -6.23 24.82
CA GLU A 10 -6.83 -5.20 24.35
C GLU A 10 -5.40 -5.47 24.81
N LYS A 11 -5.20 -5.96 26.04
CA LYS A 11 -3.88 -6.40 26.54
C LYS A 11 -3.32 -7.54 25.69
N LYS A 12 -4.15 -8.53 25.34
CA LYS A 12 -3.76 -9.64 24.45
C LYS A 12 -3.35 -9.12 23.06
N HIS A 13 -4.16 -8.27 22.44
CA HIS A 13 -3.84 -7.69 21.13
C HIS A 13 -2.62 -6.78 21.16
N THR A 14 -2.38 -6.07 22.25
CA THR A 14 -1.17 -5.27 22.44
C THR A 14 0.10 -6.13 22.41
N LYS A 15 0.09 -7.29 23.08
CA LYS A 15 1.22 -8.24 23.02
C LYS A 15 1.43 -8.80 21.61
N ILE A 16 0.35 -9.03 20.86
CA ILE A 16 0.42 -9.47 19.46
C ILE A 16 1.06 -8.36 18.59
N ALA A 17 0.59 -7.12 18.71
CA ALA A 17 1.10 -5.98 17.96
C ALA A 17 2.60 -5.79 18.15
N LEU A 18 3.09 -5.85 19.41
CA LEU A 18 4.51 -5.75 19.73
C LEU A 18 5.35 -6.85 19.07
N ARG A 19 4.87 -8.10 19.12
CA ARG A 19 5.56 -9.24 18.48
C ARG A 19 5.58 -9.09 16.96
N LEU A 20 4.47 -8.65 16.37
CA LEU A 20 4.39 -8.40 14.93
C LEU A 20 5.30 -7.24 14.51
N ALA A 21 5.38 -6.16 15.30
CA ALA A 21 6.28 -5.04 15.01
C ALA A 21 7.74 -5.50 14.96
N ILE A 22 8.18 -6.31 15.92
CA ILE A 22 9.52 -6.90 15.93
C ILE A 22 9.71 -7.84 14.73
N PHE A 23 8.75 -8.73 14.49
CA PHE A 23 8.81 -9.67 13.37
C PHE A 23 8.94 -8.96 12.01
N PHE A 24 8.12 -7.93 11.76
CA PHE A 24 8.17 -7.17 10.51
C PHE A 24 9.43 -6.30 10.39
N ALA A 25 9.93 -5.74 11.49
CA ALA A 25 11.23 -5.07 11.50
C ALA A 25 12.37 -6.03 11.12
N CYS A 26 12.35 -7.26 11.65
CA CYS A 26 13.29 -8.31 11.25
C CYS A 26 13.11 -8.70 9.78
N LEU A 27 11.88 -8.81 9.27
CA LEU A 27 11.65 -9.13 7.86
C LEU A 27 12.18 -8.06 6.91
N ILE A 28 12.00 -6.77 7.22
CA ILE A 28 12.59 -5.67 6.42
C ILE A 28 14.12 -5.80 6.42
N LEU A 29 14.72 -6.05 7.59
CA LEU A 29 16.17 -6.19 7.70
C LEU A 29 16.67 -7.41 6.91
N ILE A 30 15.97 -8.54 7.01
CA ILE A 30 16.31 -9.76 6.25
C ILE A 30 16.20 -9.50 4.75
N ASP A 31 15.12 -8.88 4.28
CA ASP A 31 14.93 -8.52 2.87
C ASP A 31 16.06 -7.60 2.37
N PHE A 32 16.40 -6.57 3.15
CA PHE A 32 17.55 -5.69 2.87
C PHE A 32 18.86 -6.46 2.76
N LEU A 33 19.16 -7.34 3.72
CA LEU A 33 20.39 -8.12 3.73
C LEU A 33 20.44 -9.08 2.53
N LEU A 34 19.34 -9.77 2.23
CA LEU A 34 19.26 -10.70 1.10
C LEU A 34 19.50 -9.99 -0.23
N ILE A 35 18.78 -8.91 -0.52
CA ILE A 35 18.99 -8.16 -1.77
C ILE A 35 20.41 -7.57 -1.82
N SER A 36 20.94 -7.10 -0.69
CA SER A 36 22.30 -6.55 -0.63
C SER A 36 23.39 -7.58 -0.90
N ILE A 37 23.23 -8.81 -0.40
CA ILE A 37 24.18 -9.90 -0.56
C ILE A 37 24.15 -10.47 -1.98
N PHE A 38 22.97 -10.76 -2.52
CA PHE A 38 22.85 -11.35 -3.85
C PHE A 38 23.03 -10.33 -4.97
N PHE A 39 22.61 -9.08 -4.73
CA PHE A 39 22.66 -8.00 -5.71
C PHE A 39 23.55 -6.85 -5.19
N SER A 40 22.94 -5.81 -4.64
CA SER A 40 23.61 -4.69 -3.99
C SER A 40 22.64 -3.92 -3.09
N TRP A 41 23.16 -3.17 -2.11
CA TRP A 41 22.31 -2.30 -1.28
C TRP A 41 21.57 -1.23 -2.10
N ARG A 42 22.14 -0.85 -3.25
CA ARG A 42 21.55 0.13 -4.19
C ARG A 42 20.38 -0.47 -4.95
N ASP A 43 20.46 -1.76 -5.29
CA ASP A 43 19.33 -2.51 -5.84
C ASP A 43 18.17 -2.54 -4.83
N TRP A 44 18.44 -2.79 -3.54
CA TRP A 44 17.40 -2.75 -2.53
C TRP A 44 16.73 -1.37 -2.43
N VAL A 45 17.53 -0.29 -2.46
CA VAL A 45 16.99 1.08 -2.50
C VAL A 45 16.11 1.31 -3.72
N ALA A 46 16.51 0.79 -4.90
CA ALA A 46 15.69 0.90 -6.10
C ALA A 46 14.38 0.11 -5.99
N VAL A 47 14.41 -1.14 -5.50
CA VAL A 47 13.20 -1.95 -5.24
C VAL A 47 12.27 -1.21 -4.27
N PHE A 48 12.82 -0.63 -3.20
CA PHE A 48 12.08 0.15 -2.22
C PHE A 48 11.39 1.38 -2.83
N VAL A 49 12.14 2.20 -3.56
CA VAL A 49 11.60 3.40 -4.22
C VAL A 49 10.53 3.03 -5.24
N PHE A 50 10.76 2.02 -6.08
CA PHE A 50 9.79 1.56 -7.06
C PHE A 50 8.54 0.97 -6.42
N SER A 51 8.69 0.22 -5.32
CA SER A 51 7.55 -0.30 -4.55
C SER A 51 6.68 0.84 -4.01
N LEU A 52 7.30 1.86 -3.43
CA LEU A 52 6.58 3.05 -2.95
C LEU A 52 5.87 3.79 -4.09
N LEU A 53 6.56 4.09 -5.19
CA LEU A 53 5.96 4.76 -6.35
C LEU A 53 4.83 3.93 -6.96
N PHE A 54 4.96 2.61 -6.97
CA PHE A 54 3.92 1.73 -7.48
C PHE A 54 2.64 1.78 -6.63
N ILE A 55 2.77 1.69 -5.30
CA ILE A 55 1.63 1.53 -4.39
C ILE A 55 1.06 2.84 -3.83
N VAL A 56 1.79 3.96 -3.97
CA VAL A 56 1.40 5.25 -3.36
C VAL A 56 -0.03 5.71 -3.69
N PRO A 57 -0.60 5.51 -4.90
CA PRO A 57 -1.98 5.91 -5.14
C PRO A 57 -2.99 5.11 -4.31
N GLY A 58 -2.69 3.83 -4.08
CA GLY A 58 -3.48 2.96 -3.21
C GLY A 58 -3.39 3.39 -1.74
N TYR A 59 -2.19 3.74 -1.25
CA TYR A 59 -2.00 4.25 0.12
C TYR A 59 -2.79 5.55 0.37
N ILE A 60 -2.66 6.53 -0.54
CA ILE A 60 -3.36 7.80 -0.40
C ILE A 60 -4.87 7.58 -0.48
N SER A 61 -5.35 6.74 -1.40
CA SER A 61 -6.77 6.44 -1.55
C SER A 61 -7.34 5.73 -0.32
N ASN A 62 -6.63 4.75 0.24
CA ASN A 62 -7.06 4.05 1.44
C ASN A 62 -7.18 5.01 2.64
N ALA A 63 -6.19 5.88 2.84
CA ALA A 63 -6.26 6.91 3.88
C ALA A 63 -7.41 7.91 3.62
N ALA A 64 -7.61 8.32 2.37
CA ALA A 64 -8.68 9.23 1.98
C ALA A 64 -10.08 8.68 2.30
N MET A 65 -10.31 7.38 2.13
CA MET A 65 -11.60 6.75 2.47
C MET A 65 -11.99 6.96 3.93
N VAL A 66 -11.01 7.03 4.84
CA VAL A 66 -11.25 7.32 6.26
C VAL A 66 -11.62 8.79 6.47
N ILE A 67 -11.00 9.71 5.73
CA ILE A 67 -11.23 11.16 5.84
C ILE A 67 -12.62 11.57 5.34
N VAL A 68 -13.05 11.06 4.18
CA VAL A 68 -14.35 11.41 3.57
C VAL A 68 -15.44 10.36 3.80
N GLY A 69 -15.11 9.32 4.54
CA GLY A 69 -16.03 8.26 4.94
C GLY A 69 -17.16 8.78 5.83
N GLY A 70 -18.17 7.95 6.02
CA GLY A 70 -19.33 8.26 6.84
C GLY A 70 -20.65 8.22 6.07
N GLY A 71 -21.74 8.37 6.80
CA GLY A 71 -23.09 8.18 6.28
C GLY A 71 -23.55 6.72 6.31
N LYS A 72 -24.51 6.37 5.45
CA LYS A 72 -25.13 5.04 5.47
C LYS A 72 -24.13 3.94 5.03
N PRO A 73 -24.03 2.82 5.78
CA PRO A 73 -23.23 1.68 5.39
C PRO A 73 -23.68 1.11 4.04
N ILE A 74 -22.73 0.60 3.24
CA ILE A 74 -22.97 -0.01 1.92
C ILE A 74 -23.91 -1.21 2.04
N ASP A 75 -23.73 -2.04 3.08
CA ASP A 75 -24.57 -3.21 3.31
C ASP A 75 -25.96 -2.85 3.87
N GLY A 76 -26.17 -1.61 4.34
CA GLY A 76 -27.44 -1.16 4.92
C GLY A 76 -27.86 -1.96 6.15
N GLY A 77 -26.92 -2.57 6.88
CA GLY A 77 -27.23 -3.45 8.02
C GLY A 77 -27.52 -4.90 7.65
N ARG A 78 -27.51 -5.25 6.36
CA ARG A 78 -27.81 -6.62 5.91
C ARG A 78 -26.78 -7.63 6.40
N THR A 79 -27.27 -8.84 6.64
CA THR A 79 -26.48 -9.99 7.04
C THR A 79 -26.25 -10.94 5.86
N PHE A 80 -25.15 -11.67 5.89
CA PHE A 80 -24.84 -12.74 4.96
C PHE A 80 -25.46 -14.06 5.45
N ARG A 81 -25.31 -15.15 4.68
CA ARG A 81 -25.92 -16.47 4.97
C ARG A 81 -25.49 -17.06 6.31
N ASP A 82 -24.39 -16.59 6.88
CA ASP A 82 -23.87 -16.99 8.19
C ASP A 82 -24.46 -16.17 9.36
N GLY A 83 -25.42 -15.29 9.10
CA GLY A 83 -26.05 -14.44 10.10
C GLY A 83 -25.24 -13.20 10.50
N ARG A 84 -24.00 -13.07 10.02
CA ARG A 84 -23.12 -11.93 10.32
C ARG A 84 -23.29 -10.82 9.28
N ARG A 85 -22.93 -9.58 9.62
CA ARG A 85 -22.94 -8.43 8.69
C ARG A 85 -22.19 -8.74 7.39
N ILE A 86 -22.62 -8.20 6.26
CA ILE A 86 -21.90 -8.42 4.99
C ILE A 86 -20.55 -7.70 5.04
N LEU A 87 -20.53 -6.41 5.41
CA LEU A 87 -19.32 -5.58 5.46
C LEU A 87 -19.11 -4.95 6.84
N GLY A 88 -20.13 -4.34 7.42
CA GLY A 88 -20.04 -3.56 8.66
C GLY A 88 -20.16 -2.04 8.44
N ASP A 89 -20.33 -1.30 9.53
CA ASP A 89 -20.79 0.10 9.49
C ASP A 89 -19.78 1.08 8.90
N ASN A 90 -18.50 0.77 8.98
CA ASN A 90 -17.42 1.65 8.53
C ASN A 90 -17.24 1.66 7.01
N LYS A 91 -17.96 0.81 6.27
CA LYS A 91 -17.88 0.72 4.80
C LYS A 91 -19.01 1.50 4.17
N THR A 92 -18.71 2.70 3.68
CA THR A 92 -19.70 3.67 3.21
C THR A 92 -19.45 4.03 1.74
N TRP A 93 -20.52 4.32 1.00
CA TRP A 93 -20.42 4.77 -0.39
C TRP A 93 -19.65 6.09 -0.52
N SER A 94 -19.76 6.97 0.49
CA SER A 94 -18.98 8.20 0.57
C SER A 94 -17.49 7.89 0.57
N GLY A 95 -17.02 7.04 1.50
CA GLY A 95 -15.61 6.64 1.54
C GLY A 95 -15.15 6.00 0.24
N LEU A 96 -15.87 4.97 -0.21
CA LEU A 96 -15.48 4.14 -1.36
C LEU A 96 -15.33 4.92 -2.67
N ILE A 97 -16.25 5.86 -2.95
CA ILE A 97 -16.25 6.62 -4.21
C ILE A 97 -15.45 7.91 -4.04
N LYS A 98 -15.76 8.70 -3.01
CA LYS A 98 -15.22 10.05 -2.85
C LYS A 98 -13.76 10.04 -2.41
N GLY A 99 -13.32 9.03 -1.65
CA GLY A 99 -11.94 8.94 -1.14
C GLY A 99 -10.94 8.88 -2.30
N PRO A 100 -11.00 7.83 -3.14
CA PRO A 100 -10.22 7.76 -4.37
C PRO A 100 -10.45 8.98 -5.29
N LEU A 101 -11.71 9.35 -5.56
CA LEU A 101 -12.03 10.34 -6.58
C LEU A 101 -11.57 11.77 -6.25
N TYR A 102 -11.79 12.25 -5.02
CA TYR A 102 -11.54 13.65 -4.65
C TYR A 102 -10.22 13.89 -3.94
N ILE A 103 -9.59 12.86 -3.39
CA ILE A 103 -8.33 12.99 -2.65
C ILE A 103 -7.25 12.08 -3.23
N GLY A 104 -7.50 10.77 -3.29
CA GLY A 104 -6.53 9.76 -3.72
C GLY A 104 -5.92 10.02 -5.09
N ILE A 105 -6.76 10.04 -6.11
CA ILE A 105 -6.38 10.25 -7.52
C ILE A 105 -5.78 11.66 -7.71
N PRO A 106 -6.42 12.77 -7.28
CA PRO A 106 -5.86 14.10 -7.48
C PRO A 106 -4.47 14.32 -6.86
N ILE A 107 -4.26 13.88 -5.61
CA ILE A 107 -2.95 14.00 -4.95
C ILE A 107 -1.91 13.15 -5.67
N SER A 108 -2.27 11.93 -6.09
CA SER A 108 -1.38 11.05 -6.85
C SER A 108 -1.01 11.65 -8.20
N ILE A 109 -1.97 12.24 -8.92
CA ILE A 109 -1.70 12.96 -10.18
C ILE A 109 -0.73 14.11 -9.91
N GLY A 110 -0.97 14.91 -8.86
CA GLY A 110 -0.07 16.00 -8.47
C GLY A 110 1.37 15.51 -8.20
N LEU A 111 1.52 14.41 -7.45
CA LEU A 111 2.81 13.77 -7.19
C LEU A 111 3.50 13.34 -8.49
N PHE A 112 2.81 12.63 -9.37
CA PHE A 112 3.42 12.14 -10.61
C PHE A 112 3.68 13.25 -11.65
N CYS A 113 2.86 14.30 -11.67
CA CYS A 113 3.16 15.52 -12.43
C CYS A 113 4.44 16.21 -11.91
N LEU A 114 4.62 16.28 -10.59
CA LEU A 114 5.86 16.78 -10.00
C LEU A 114 7.05 15.91 -10.41
N LEU A 115 6.93 14.58 -10.34
CA LEU A 115 8.00 13.67 -10.79
C LEU A 115 8.32 13.83 -12.28
N LEU A 116 7.32 14.06 -13.12
CA LEU A 116 7.51 14.33 -14.55
C LEU A 116 8.32 15.62 -14.77
N VAL A 117 8.01 16.69 -14.05
CA VAL A 117 8.76 17.96 -14.10
C VAL A 117 10.18 17.79 -13.57
N LEU A 118 10.37 17.00 -12.51
CA LEU A 118 11.68 16.76 -11.89
C LEU A 118 12.53 15.72 -12.63
N TRP A 119 11.94 14.95 -13.54
CA TRP A 119 12.59 13.84 -14.23
C TRP A 119 13.93 14.20 -14.90
N PRO A 120 14.08 15.35 -15.60
CA PRO A 120 15.36 15.74 -16.20
C PRO A 120 16.51 15.88 -15.20
N ASN A 121 16.20 16.16 -13.93
CA ASN A 121 17.18 16.21 -12.85
C ASN A 121 17.40 14.83 -12.24
N ILE A 122 16.32 14.09 -11.99
CA ILE A 122 16.33 12.77 -11.36
C ILE A 122 17.08 11.75 -12.22
N VAL A 123 16.89 11.76 -13.54
CA VAL A 123 17.42 10.77 -14.50
C VAL A 123 18.94 10.60 -14.44
N ASN A 124 19.67 11.65 -14.05
CA ASN A 124 21.13 11.62 -13.97
C ASN A 124 21.64 10.65 -12.89
N VAL A 125 20.88 10.46 -11.81
CA VAL A 125 21.24 9.55 -10.70
C VAL A 125 21.28 8.09 -11.15
N PRO A 126 20.17 7.50 -11.68
CA PRO A 126 20.20 6.13 -12.14
C PRO A 126 21.11 5.96 -13.36
N MET A 127 21.18 6.91 -14.30
CA MET A 127 22.10 6.80 -15.43
C MET A 127 23.57 6.68 -14.99
N THR A 128 23.99 7.48 -14.01
CA THR A 128 25.35 7.41 -13.47
C THR A 128 25.58 6.09 -12.74
N GLY A 129 24.59 5.60 -11.99
CA GLY A 129 24.69 4.31 -11.33
C GLY A 129 24.77 3.14 -12.32
N ILE A 130 23.94 3.14 -13.36
CA ILE A 130 23.95 2.13 -14.43
C ILE A 130 25.31 2.11 -15.14
N LYS A 131 25.84 3.27 -15.55
CA LYS A 131 27.16 3.37 -16.20
C LYS A 131 28.29 2.80 -15.36
N ASN A 132 28.20 2.94 -14.04
CA ASN A 132 29.18 2.42 -13.10
C ASN A 132 28.87 0.97 -12.64
N ASN A 133 27.93 0.27 -13.29
CA ASN A 133 27.50 -1.09 -12.94
C ASN A 133 27.04 -1.23 -11.48
N HIS A 134 26.40 -0.19 -10.95
CA HIS A 134 25.93 -0.17 -9.56
C HIS A 134 24.62 -0.93 -9.32
N TYR A 135 23.84 -1.19 -10.37
CA TYR A 135 22.55 -1.87 -10.30
C TYR A 135 22.62 -3.18 -11.08
N LYS A 136 22.15 -4.25 -10.47
CA LYS A 136 22.06 -5.59 -11.08
C LYS A 136 20.63 -5.96 -11.46
N ILE A 137 19.63 -5.50 -10.69
CA ILE A 137 18.21 -5.80 -10.94
C ILE A 137 17.66 -4.82 -11.98
N TYR A 138 17.78 -3.52 -11.71
CA TYR A 138 17.29 -2.46 -12.58
C TYR A 138 18.47 -1.74 -13.25
N ASN A 139 19.09 -2.45 -14.20
CA ASN A 139 20.28 -2.02 -14.91
C ASN A 139 19.99 -1.21 -16.18
N ASP A 140 18.72 -0.97 -16.50
CA ASP A 140 18.28 -0.18 -17.65
C ASP A 140 17.50 1.06 -17.19
N ILE A 141 17.68 2.19 -17.88
CA ILE A 141 16.98 3.43 -17.60
C ILE A 141 15.47 3.32 -17.82
N VAL A 142 15.01 2.38 -18.65
CA VAL A 142 13.59 2.16 -18.96
C VAL A 142 12.80 1.80 -17.68
N TYR A 143 13.36 1.05 -16.74
CA TYR A 143 12.70 0.76 -15.44
C TYR A 143 12.41 2.04 -14.67
N TYR A 144 13.40 2.93 -14.57
CA TYR A 144 13.27 4.20 -13.86
C TYR A 144 12.27 5.11 -14.57
N GLN A 145 12.32 5.20 -15.90
CA GLN A 145 11.34 5.94 -16.68
C GLN A 145 9.91 5.42 -16.45
N TYR A 146 9.72 4.11 -16.43
CA TYR A 146 8.41 3.50 -16.21
C TYR A 146 7.84 3.81 -14.82
N TYR A 147 8.63 3.65 -13.76
CA TYR A 147 8.12 3.88 -12.41
C TYR A 147 7.94 5.36 -12.08
N PHE A 148 8.85 6.24 -12.51
CA PHE A 148 8.78 7.68 -12.23
C PHE A 148 7.79 8.43 -13.14
N ILE A 149 7.79 8.14 -14.44
CA ILE A 149 7.06 8.94 -15.45
C ILE A 149 6.19 8.10 -16.40
N GLY A 150 6.09 6.78 -16.18
CA GLY A 150 5.24 5.89 -16.96
C GLY A 150 5.84 5.44 -18.29
N GLY A 151 7.05 5.88 -18.63
CA GLY A 151 7.71 5.64 -19.91
C GLY A 151 7.77 6.89 -20.79
N SER A 152 7.94 6.70 -22.10
CA SER A 152 8.10 7.80 -23.06
C SER A 152 6.79 8.58 -23.27
N PHE A 153 6.89 9.91 -23.33
CA PHE A 153 5.76 10.78 -23.68
C PHE A 153 5.29 10.54 -25.13
N PRO A 154 3.97 10.58 -25.44
CA PRO A 154 2.84 10.86 -24.53
C PRO A 154 2.28 9.62 -23.82
N PHE A 155 2.57 8.42 -24.31
CA PHE A 155 1.96 7.18 -23.83
C PHE A 155 2.29 6.88 -22.35
N GLY A 156 3.48 7.27 -21.88
CA GLY A 156 3.86 7.07 -20.48
C GLY A 156 3.00 7.85 -19.50
N PHE A 157 2.64 9.10 -19.84
CA PHE A 157 1.74 9.89 -19.00
C PHE A 157 0.35 9.23 -18.90
N LEU A 158 -0.19 8.75 -20.03
CA LEU A 158 -1.45 8.01 -20.04
C LEU A 158 -1.36 6.73 -19.19
N SER A 159 -0.24 6.00 -19.27
CA SER A 159 0.02 4.80 -18.46
C SER A 159 -0.02 5.12 -16.95
N ILE A 160 0.59 6.23 -16.52
CA ILE A 160 0.50 6.69 -15.12
C ILE A 160 -0.95 6.96 -14.71
N ILE A 161 -1.71 7.71 -15.51
CA ILE A 161 -3.10 8.06 -15.14
C ILE A 161 -3.93 6.78 -14.96
N ILE A 162 -3.80 5.83 -15.87
CA ILE A 162 -4.48 4.53 -15.79
C ILE A 162 -4.01 3.77 -14.53
N ARG A 163 -2.70 3.70 -14.28
CA ARG A 163 -2.14 3.06 -13.08
C ARG A 163 -2.67 3.69 -11.79
N ILE A 164 -2.72 5.02 -11.71
CA ILE A 164 -3.25 5.75 -10.55
C ILE A 164 -4.71 5.35 -10.29
N VAL A 165 -5.56 5.38 -11.32
CA VAL A 165 -6.98 5.05 -11.18
C VAL A 165 -7.16 3.59 -10.75
N LEU A 166 -6.47 2.66 -11.40
CA LEU A 166 -6.56 1.23 -11.09
C LEU A 166 -6.02 0.90 -9.70
N CYS A 167 -4.90 1.50 -9.31
CA CYS A 167 -4.32 1.32 -7.97
C CYS A 167 -5.27 1.86 -6.89
N SER A 168 -5.84 3.06 -7.12
CA SER A 168 -6.73 3.75 -6.18
C SER A 168 -8.03 2.98 -5.94
N TYR A 169 -8.72 2.57 -7.01
CA TYR A 169 -9.96 1.80 -6.88
C TYR A 169 -9.71 0.32 -6.57
N GLY A 170 -8.58 -0.25 -7.00
CA GLY A 170 -8.14 -1.58 -6.57
C GLY A 170 -7.95 -1.63 -5.05
N ALA A 171 -7.29 -0.62 -4.47
CA ALA A 171 -7.18 -0.49 -3.02
C ALA A 171 -8.55 -0.38 -2.33
N ALA A 172 -9.44 0.47 -2.86
CA ALA A 172 -10.78 0.65 -2.30
C ALA A 172 -11.62 -0.64 -2.32
N LEU A 173 -11.53 -1.43 -3.40
CA LEU A 173 -12.18 -2.73 -3.51
C LEU A 173 -11.54 -3.77 -2.58
N GLY A 174 -10.22 -3.76 -2.45
CA GLY A 174 -9.51 -4.65 -1.53
C GLY A 174 -9.95 -4.45 -0.08
N ASP A 175 -10.09 -3.21 0.37
CA ASP A 175 -10.60 -2.87 1.71
C ASP A 175 -12.04 -3.37 1.96
N LEU A 176 -12.90 -3.40 0.93
CA LEU A 176 -14.21 -4.03 1.02
C LEU A 176 -14.10 -5.55 1.17
N VAL A 177 -13.24 -6.18 0.38
CA VAL A 177 -13.01 -7.63 0.45
C VAL A 177 -12.43 -8.01 1.80
N GLY A 178 -11.44 -7.27 2.31
CA GLY A 178 -10.88 -7.44 3.65
C GLY A 178 -11.97 -7.36 4.71
N SER A 179 -12.84 -6.36 4.63
CA SER A 179 -13.94 -6.22 5.58
C SER A 179 -15.01 -7.31 5.47
N PHE A 180 -15.32 -7.77 4.26
CA PHE A 180 -16.15 -8.94 4.07
C PHE A 180 -15.54 -10.16 4.76
N LEU A 181 -14.24 -10.44 4.54
CA LEU A 181 -13.52 -11.56 5.15
C LEU A 181 -13.51 -11.45 6.67
N LYS A 182 -13.25 -10.27 7.25
CA LYS A 182 -13.33 -10.04 8.70
C LYS A 182 -14.65 -10.52 9.27
N ARG A 183 -15.77 -10.21 8.62
CA ARG A 183 -17.09 -10.65 9.07
C ARG A 183 -17.24 -12.17 9.01
N ARG A 184 -16.66 -12.84 8.02
CA ARG A 184 -16.69 -14.32 7.92
C ARG A 184 -15.89 -15.01 9.03
N PHE A 185 -14.84 -14.36 9.54
CA PHE A 185 -14.01 -14.82 10.67
C PHE A 185 -14.50 -14.32 12.04
N ASP A 186 -15.74 -13.83 12.14
CA ASP A 186 -16.32 -13.33 13.40
C ASP A 186 -15.55 -12.15 14.04
N VAL A 187 -14.83 -11.40 13.22
CA VAL A 187 -14.13 -10.19 13.68
C VAL A 187 -15.10 -9.02 13.59
N GLU A 188 -15.32 -8.29 14.67
CA GLU A 188 -16.21 -7.13 14.72
C GLU A 188 -15.67 -5.92 13.93
N SER A 189 -16.55 -4.98 13.61
CA SER A 189 -16.13 -3.72 12.96
C SER A 189 -15.21 -2.93 13.89
N GLY A 190 -14.03 -2.54 13.41
CA GLY A 190 -13.03 -1.82 14.21
C GLY A 190 -12.09 -2.70 15.03
N ALA A 191 -12.37 -4.00 15.17
CA ALA A 191 -11.43 -4.94 15.78
C ALA A 191 -10.24 -5.22 14.83
N PRO A 192 -9.01 -5.39 15.37
CA PRO A 192 -7.83 -5.61 14.55
C PRO A 192 -7.83 -7.01 13.94
N PHE A 193 -7.68 -7.08 12.61
CA PHE A 193 -7.41 -8.32 11.88
C PHE A 193 -5.99 -8.27 11.34
N TRP A 194 -5.06 -8.65 12.21
CA TRP A 194 -3.62 -8.50 11.98
C TRP A 194 -3.16 -9.04 10.63
N VAL A 195 -2.26 -8.30 9.98
CA VAL A 195 -1.69 -8.56 8.64
C VAL A 195 -2.70 -8.36 7.52
N ILE A 196 -3.91 -8.90 7.65
CA ILE A 196 -4.96 -8.83 6.61
C ILE A 196 -5.46 -7.40 6.43
N ASP A 197 -5.69 -6.66 7.51
CA ASP A 197 -6.09 -5.24 7.48
C ASP A 197 -5.06 -4.32 6.80
N GLN A 198 -3.82 -4.78 6.66
CA GLN A 198 -2.77 -4.03 5.98
C GLN A 198 -2.54 -4.51 4.54
N LEU A 199 -2.85 -5.77 4.23
CA LEU A 199 -2.59 -6.36 2.91
C LEU A 199 -3.81 -6.38 1.99
N ASP A 200 -5.02 -6.27 2.54
CA ASP A 200 -6.27 -6.35 1.78
C ASP A 200 -6.34 -5.35 0.61
N PHE A 201 -6.10 -4.07 0.88
CA PHE A 201 -6.08 -3.04 -0.15
C PHE A 201 -4.84 -3.19 -1.07
N ALA A 202 -3.67 -3.56 -0.51
CA ALA A 202 -2.43 -3.59 -1.26
C ALA A 202 -2.42 -4.72 -2.31
N VAL A 203 -2.89 -5.91 -1.94
CA VAL A 203 -3.01 -7.05 -2.86
C VAL A 203 -3.93 -6.71 -4.02
N PHE A 204 -5.11 -6.14 -3.75
CA PHE A 204 -6.04 -5.78 -4.83
C PHE A 204 -5.53 -4.62 -5.68
N ALA A 205 -4.83 -3.65 -5.11
CA ALA A 205 -4.16 -2.60 -5.89
C ALA A 205 -3.13 -3.19 -6.86
N ILE A 206 -2.28 -4.12 -6.40
CA ILE A 206 -1.31 -4.84 -7.23
C ILE A 206 -2.03 -5.61 -8.35
N LEU A 207 -3.07 -6.36 -8.02
CA LEU A 207 -3.84 -7.14 -8.99
C LEU A 207 -4.43 -6.23 -10.08
N PHE A 208 -5.11 -5.14 -9.69
CA PHE A 208 -5.78 -4.24 -10.63
C PHE A 208 -4.79 -3.52 -11.55
N VAL A 209 -3.67 -3.04 -11.00
CA VAL A 209 -2.60 -2.41 -11.80
C VAL A 209 -1.95 -3.40 -12.77
N SER A 210 -1.95 -4.70 -12.44
CA SER A 210 -1.37 -5.74 -13.30
C SER A 210 -2.27 -6.14 -14.47
N ILE A 211 -3.59 -5.89 -14.41
CA ILE A 211 -4.53 -6.30 -15.47
C ILE A 211 -4.15 -5.76 -16.86
N PRO A 212 -3.86 -4.44 -17.03
CA PRO A 212 -3.49 -3.91 -18.34
C PRO A 212 -2.22 -4.51 -18.95
N ALA A 213 -1.30 -5.05 -18.13
CA ALA A 213 -0.07 -5.66 -18.61
C ALA A 213 -0.32 -6.92 -19.45
N PHE A 214 -1.43 -7.63 -19.21
CA PHE A 214 -1.82 -8.80 -19.99
C PHE A 214 -2.43 -8.43 -21.36
N ILE A 215 -2.89 -7.19 -21.52
CA ILE A 215 -3.53 -6.71 -22.76
C ILE A 215 -2.55 -5.85 -23.57
N PHE A 216 -1.76 -5.02 -22.90
CA PHE A 216 -0.80 -4.09 -23.49
C PHE A 216 0.58 -4.20 -22.79
N PRO A 217 1.29 -5.34 -22.94
CA PRO A 217 2.54 -5.62 -22.22
C PRO A 217 3.68 -4.64 -22.53
N ASN A 218 3.60 -3.95 -23.68
CA ASN A 218 4.59 -2.93 -24.05
C ASN A 218 4.38 -1.60 -23.30
N LEU A 219 3.21 -1.38 -22.69
CA LEU A 219 2.84 -0.12 -22.04
C LEU A 219 2.64 -0.26 -20.52
N PHE A 220 2.29 -1.45 -20.04
CA PHE A 220 2.06 -1.72 -18.62
C PHE A 220 2.85 -2.95 -18.19
N TRP A 221 3.50 -2.83 -17.04
CA TRP A 221 4.32 -3.88 -16.48
C TRP A 221 3.74 -4.38 -15.17
N VAL A 222 3.77 -5.69 -14.99
CA VAL A 222 3.50 -6.33 -13.70
C VAL A 222 4.69 -6.03 -12.77
N PRO A 223 4.47 -5.65 -11.51
CA PRO A 223 5.57 -5.52 -10.56
C PRO A 223 6.31 -6.85 -10.45
N ASP A 224 7.64 -6.79 -10.44
CA ASP A 224 8.44 -8.00 -10.31
C ASP A 224 8.32 -8.63 -8.92
N ILE A 225 8.91 -9.82 -8.77
CA ILE A 225 8.83 -10.60 -7.54
C ILE A 225 9.47 -9.89 -6.34
N TYR A 226 10.53 -9.09 -6.54
CA TYR A 226 11.19 -8.37 -5.45
C TYR A 226 10.29 -7.26 -4.93
N MET A 227 9.62 -6.53 -5.83
CA MET A 227 8.62 -5.53 -5.45
C MET A 227 7.42 -6.16 -4.76
N ILE A 228 6.91 -7.29 -5.26
CA ILE A 228 5.78 -7.98 -4.62
C ILE A 228 6.15 -8.42 -3.19
N ILE A 229 7.31 -9.09 -3.02
CA ILE A 229 7.79 -9.52 -1.70
C ILE A 229 7.96 -8.32 -0.78
N LEU A 230 8.64 -7.26 -1.23
CA LEU A 230 8.86 -6.07 -0.42
C LEU A 230 7.54 -5.40 -0.05
N LEU A 231 6.56 -5.29 -0.96
CA LEU A 231 5.25 -4.70 -0.65
C LEU A 231 4.48 -5.51 0.39
N LEU A 232 4.53 -6.85 0.33
CA LEU A 232 3.90 -7.73 1.32
C LEU A 232 4.54 -7.60 2.71
N ILE A 233 5.82 -7.24 2.78
CA ILE A 233 6.52 -6.96 4.04
C ILE A 233 6.27 -5.53 4.49
N LEU A 234 6.51 -4.56 3.61
CA LEU A 234 6.54 -3.12 3.89
C LEU A 234 5.18 -2.60 4.33
N THR A 235 4.11 -3.01 3.65
CA THR A 235 2.76 -2.49 3.93
C THR A 235 2.32 -2.75 5.38
N PRO A 236 2.35 -4.00 5.89
CA PRO A 236 2.06 -4.27 7.29
C PRO A 236 3.11 -3.67 8.24
N SER A 237 4.39 -3.66 7.85
CA SER A 237 5.46 -3.11 8.67
C SER A 237 5.21 -1.64 9.03
N VAL A 238 4.94 -0.79 8.04
CA VAL A 238 4.76 0.65 8.27
C VAL A 238 3.62 0.89 9.26
N SER A 239 2.45 0.27 9.04
CA SER A 239 1.28 0.48 9.88
C SER A 239 1.48 -0.09 11.30
N ILE A 240 1.92 -1.35 11.42
CA ILE A 240 2.06 -2.02 12.71
C ILE A 240 3.17 -1.38 13.55
N ILE A 241 4.32 -1.08 12.96
CA ILE A 241 5.45 -0.46 13.67
C ILE A 241 5.07 0.96 14.09
N ALA A 242 4.52 1.79 13.19
CA ALA A 242 4.15 3.17 13.52
C ALA A 242 3.10 3.22 14.63
N ASN A 243 2.05 2.38 14.56
CA ASN A 243 1.02 2.32 15.60
C ASN A 243 1.58 1.81 16.93
N THR A 244 2.49 0.84 16.91
CA THR A 244 3.15 0.33 18.11
C THR A 244 4.03 1.39 18.77
N VAL A 245 4.82 2.13 17.98
CA VAL A 245 5.65 3.23 18.47
C VAL A 245 4.77 4.36 19.05
N ALA A 246 3.70 4.73 18.35
CA ALA A 246 2.74 5.74 18.84
C ALA A 246 2.09 5.31 20.17
N TYR A 247 1.71 4.04 20.30
CA TYR A 247 1.20 3.48 21.54
C TYR A 247 2.25 3.53 22.66
N ILE A 248 3.49 3.10 22.42
CA ILE A 248 4.57 3.15 23.43
C ILE A 248 4.85 4.59 23.86
N GLY A 249 4.90 5.53 22.91
CA GLY A 249 5.08 6.96 23.16
C GLY A 249 3.89 7.66 23.81
N GLY A 250 2.77 6.97 24.01
CA GLY A 250 1.57 7.52 24.67
C GLY A 250 0.71 8.42 23.78
N LEU A 251 0.92 8.38 22.45
CA LEU A 251 0.12 9.11 21.45
C LEU A 251 -1.17 8.36 21.07
N LYS A 252 -1.23 7.05 21.32
CA LYS A 252 -2.41 6.20 21.11
C LYS A 252 -2.71 5.35 22.36
N ASP A 253 -4.01 5.09 22.58
CA ASP A 253 -4.47 4.20 23.65
C ASP A 253 -4.29 2.71 23.31
N VAL A 254 -4.30 2.34 22.04
CA VAL A 254 -4.07 0.97 21.54
C VAL A 254 -3.12 0.96 20.34
N PRO A 255 -2.35 -0.12 20.09
CA PRO A 255 -1.38 -0.21 19.00
C PRO A 255 -1.98 -0.63 17.65
N TRP A 256 -3.18 -0.14 17.30
CA TRP A 256 -3.79 -0.26 15.97
C TRP A 256 -4.53 1.03 15.58
#